data_AF-A0A7C2AFQ3-F1
#
_entry.id   AF-A0A7C2AFQ3-F1
#
_cell.length_a   1.000
_cell.length_b   1.000
_cell.length_c   1.000
_cell.angle_alpha   90.00
_cell.angle_beta   90.00
_cell.angle_gamma   90.00
#
_symmetry.space_group_name_H-M   'P 1'
#
loop_
_entity.id
_entity.type
_entity.pdbx_description
1 polymer ?
#
loop_
_entity_poly.entity_id
_entity_poly.type
_entity_poly.pdbx_seq_one_letter_code
_entity_poly.pdbx_strand_id
1 'polypeptide(L)' 'MSNLKSKSKILPEAERRLKNLSRERLIVANDFLSYLENRESSEATEELLNLPGFEESFHNAVQQADSGKVIRFDTVRRDV' A
#
# COMPACT_ATOMS: atom_id res chain seq x y z
N MET A 1 -19.35 -17.94 -1.44
CA MET A 1 -19.56 -17.34 -0.10
C MET A 1 -18.21 -17.25 0.58
N SER A 2 -17.68 -16.03 0.70
CA SER A 2 -16.36 -15.72 1.20
C SER A 2 -16.23 -16.07 2.68
N ASN A 3 -15.39 -17.07 2.97
CA ASN A 3 -15.04 -17.47 4.33
C ASN A 3 -14.03 -16.47 4.92
N LEU A 4 -14.47 -15.25 5.26
CA LEU A 4 -13.66 -14.34 6.05
C LEU A 4 -13.59 -14.90 7.48
N LYS A 5 -12.58 -15.72 7.75
CA LYS A 5 -12.22 -16.08 9.12
C LYS A 5 -11.89 -14.77 9.87
N SER A 6 -12.50 -14.57 11.04
CA SER A 6 -12.22 -13.38 11.87
C SER A 6 -10.76 -13.36 12.31
N LYS A 7 -10.17 -12.16 12.47
CA LYS A 7 -8.78 -11.98 12.97
C LYS A 7 -8.53 -12.77 14.26
N SER A 8 -9.52 -12.81 15.16
CA SER A 8 -9.50 -13.57 16.41
C SER A 8 -9.33 -15.09 16.24
N LYS A 9 -9.65 -15.64 15.06
CA LYS A 9 -9.44 -17.06 14.72
C LYS A 9 -8.18 -17.29 13.90
N ILE A 10 -7.81 -16.36 13.01
CA ILE A 10 -6.64 -16.49 12.14
C ILE A 10 -5.34 -16.29 12.91
N LEU A 11 -5.26 -15.28 13.78
CA LEU A 11 -4.02 -14.89 14.45
C LEU A 11 -3.43 -16.04 15.29
N PRO A 12 -4.19 -16.71 16.19
CA PRO A 12 -3.66 -17.85 16.93
C PRO A 12 -3.24 -19.01 16.03
N GLU A 13 -3.94 -19.21 14.91
CA GLU A 13 -3.62 -20.26 13.94
C GLU A 13 -2.29 -19.97 13.22
N ALA A 14 -2.07 -18.72 12.82
CA ALA A 14 -0.85 -18.25 12.17
C ALA A 14 0.36 -18.32 13.11
N GLU A 15 0.23 -17.84 14.34
CA GLU A 15 1.29 -17.92 15.36
C GLU A 15 1.71 -19.37 15.62
N ARG A 16 0.74 -20.28 15.74
CA ARG A 16 1.02 -21.71 15.93
C ARG A 16 1.76 -22.30 14.73
N ARG A 17 1.39 -21.92 13.50
CA ARG A 17 2.08 -22.39 12.28
C ARG A 17 3.53 -21.89 12.26
N LEU A 18 3.77 -20.62 12.58
CA LEU A 18 5.11 -20.02 12.63
C LEU A 18 6.00 -20.71 13.66
N LYS A 19 5.49 -20.97 14.87
CA LYS A 19 6.23 -21.68 15.94
C LYS A 19 6.67 -23.10 15.55
N ASN A 20 5.97 -23.74 14.61
CA ASN A 20 6.24 -25.11 14.19
C ASN A 20 7.15 -25.21 12.96
N LEU A 21 7.62 -24.09 12.40
CA LEU A 21 8.53 -24.11 11.26
C LEU A 21 9.95 -24.46 11.69
N SER A 22 10.71 -25.10 10.79
CA SER A 22 12.17 -25.16 10.93
C SER A 22 12.75 -23.76 10.79
N ARG A 23 13.98 -23.56 11.27
CA ARG A 23 14.67 -22.27 11.21
C ARG A 23 14.71 -21.71 9.78
N GLU A 24 15.06 -22.52 8.79
CA GLU A 24 15.17 -22.11 7.39
C GLU A 24 13.83 -21.65 6.84
N ARG A 25 12.75 -22.37 7.17
CA ARG A 25 11.40 -22.01 6.73
C ARG A 25 10.85 -20.78 7.47
N LEU A 26 11.24 -20.59 8.72
CA LEU A 26 10.86 -19.42 9.50
C LEU A 26 11.51 -18.15 8.95
N ILE A 27 12.76 -18.23 8.47
CA ILE A 27 13.43 -17.11 7.78
C ILE A 27 12.61 -16.69 6.55
N VAL A 28 12.27 -17.64 5.67
CA VAL A 28 11.47 -17.35 4.48
C VAL A 28 10.10 -16.78 4.84
N ALA A 29 9.44 -17.33 5.87
CA ALA A 29 8.16 -16.82 6.34
C ALA A 29 8.28 -15.39 6.89
N ASN A 30 9.36 -15.08 7.61
CA ASN A 30 9.62 -13.76 8.15
C ASN A 30 9.82 -12.73 7.02
N ASP A 31 10.64 -13.05 6.02
CA ASP A 31 10.87 -12.16 4.87
C ASP A 31 9.56 -11.85 4.14
N PHE A 32 8.69 -12.86 3.97
CA PHE A 32 7.38 -12.68 3.36
C PHE A 32 6.44 -11.84 4.22
N LEU A 33 6.44 -12.02 5.55
CA LEU A 33 5.64 -11.18 6.46
C LEU A 33 6.12 -9.73 6.43
N SER A 34 7.43 -9.47 6.44
CA SER A 34 7.98 -8.13 6.30
C SER A 34 7.59 -7.49 4.96
N TYR A 35 7.54 -8.25 3.87
CA TYR A 35 7.00 -7.76 2.61
C TYR A 35 5.52 -7.35 2.72
N LEU A 36 4.69 -8.15 3.39
CA LEU A 36 3.26 -7.82 3.60
C LEU A 36 3.06 -6.59 4.48
N GLU A 37 3.83 -6.43 5.54
CA GLU A 37 3.80 -5.24 6.42
C GLU A 37 4.13 -3.95 5.66
N ASN A 38 5.10 -4.03 4.75
CA ASN A 38 5.46 -2.92 3.87
C ASN A 38 4.39 -2.65 2.80
N ARG A 39 3.76 -3.70 2.26
CA ARG A 39 2.70 -3.56 1.23
C ARG A 39 1.36 -3.08 1.76
N GLU A 40 0.93 -3.48 2.96
CA GLU A 40 -0.26 -2.91 3.62
C GLU A 40 -0.13 -1.37 3.80
N SER A 41 1.10 -0.86 3.83
CA SER A 41 1.39 0.58 3.94
C SER A 41 1.54 1.30 2.58
N SER A 42 1.65 0.57 1.44
CA SER A 42 2.20 1.10 0.17
C SER A 42 1.30 0.94 -1.07
N GLU A 43 0.20 0.18 -1.01
CA GLU A 43 -0.53 -0.24 -2.22
C GLU A 43 -1.10 0.92 -3.09
N ALA A 44 -1.44 2.08 -2.51
CA ALA A 44 -1.86 3.26 -3.28
C ALA A 44 -0.70 4.12 -3.83
N THR A 45 0.50 4.01 -3.25
CA THR A 45 1.64 4.89 -3.55
C THR A 45 2.56 4.27 -4.61
N GLU A 46 2.72 2.94 -4.62
CA GLU A 46 3.55 2.23 -5.61
C GLU A 46 2.96 2.25 -7.02
N GLU A 47 1.63 2.19 -7.19
CA GLU A 47 1.02 2.27 -8.53
C GLU A 47 1.25 3.62 -9.19
N LEU A 48 1.16 4.71 -8.43
CA LEU A 48 1.41 6.07 -8.92
C LEU A 48 2.87 6.27 -9.33
N LEU A 49 3.82 5.74 -8.56
CA LEU A 49 5.25 5.84 -8.89
C LEU A 49 5.65 5.02 -10.12
N ASN A 50 4.88 3.99 -10.48
CA ASN A 50 5.10 3.21 -11.69
C ASN A 50 4.50 3.85 -12.96
N LEU A 51 3.72 4.94 -12.84
CA LEU A 51 3.22 5.66 -14.00
C LEU A 51 4.37 6.45 -14.67
N PRO A 52 4.65 6.20 -15.96
CA PRO A 52 5.71 6.92 -16.66
C PRO A 52 5.53 8.44 -16.58
N GLY A 53 6.58 9.14 -16.13
CA GLY A 53 6.58 10.60 -16.01
C GLY A 53 5.74 11.16 -14.86
N PHE A 54 5.18 10.32 -13.99
CA PHE A 54 4.38 10.78 -12.85
C PHE A 54 5.22 11.57 -11.84
N GLU A 55 6.41 11.09 -11.48
CA GLU A 55 7.27 11.76 -10.51
C GLU A 55 7.63 13.19 -10.92
N GLU A 56 8.00 13.37 -12.19
CA GLU A 56 8.28 14.68 -12.77
C GLU A 56 7.02 15.56 -12.81
N SER A 57 5.90 15.01 -13.26
CA SER A 57 4.61 15.72 -13.31
C SER A 57 4.13 16.16 -11.93
N PHE A 58 4.35 15.32 -10.92
CA PHE A 58 4.00 15.60 -9.53
C PHE A 58 4.86 16.74 -8.96
N HIS A 59 6.19 16.68 -9.14
CA HIS A 59 7.07 17.77 -8.70
C HIS A 59 6.72 19.11 -9.37
N ASN A 60 6.43 19.09 -10.67
CA ASN A 60 6.00 20.28 -11.41
C ASN A 60 4.67 20.82 -10.88
N ALA A 61 3.71 19.96 -10.54
CA ALA A 61 2.43 20.36 -9.96
C ALA A 61 2.59 20.98 -8.57
N VAL A 62 3.48 20.44 -7.72
CA VAL A 62 3.81 21.02 -6.41
C VAL A 62 4.37 22.44 -6.56
N GLN A 63 5.35 22.63 -7.46
CA GLN A 63 5.90 23.96 -7.73
C GLN A 63 4.85 24.95 -8.26
N GLN A 64 3.93 24.49 -9.10
CA GLN A 64 2.81 25.32 -9.58
C GLN A 64 1.90 25.74 -8.42
N ALA A 65 1.55 24.82 -7.52
CA ALA A 65 0.74 25.11 -6.34
C ALA A 65 1.43 26.12 -5.41
N ASP A 66 2.71 25.93 -5.11
CA ASP A 66 3.51 26.86 -4.29
C ASP A 66 3.60 28.26 -4.91
N SER A 67 3.67 28.33 -6.25
CA SER A 67 3.65 29.60 -6.99
C SER A 67 2.25 30.21 -7.16
N GLY A 68 1.21 29.62 -6.56
CA GLY A 68 -0.17 30.10 -6.62
C GLY A 68 -0.90 29.81 -7.93
N LYS A 69 -0.32 28.98 -8.83
CA LYS A 69 -0.95 28.56 -10.09
C LYS A 69 -1.94 27.42 -9.85
N VAL A 70 -3.01 27.73 -9.14
CA VAL A 70 -4.08 26.79 -8.79
C VAL A 70 -5.41 27.26 -9.36
N ILE A 71 -6.31 26.31 -9.64
CA ILE A 71 -7.70 26.56 -10.00
C ILE A 71 -8.61 25.98 -8.93
N ARG A 72 -9.78 26.60 -8.74
CA ARG A 72 -10.74 26.08 -7.78
C ARG A 72 -11.31 24.75 -8.27
N PHE A 73 -11.44 23.80 -7.37
CA PHE A 73 -11.90 22.45 -7.68
C PHE A 73 -13.31 22.42 -8.31
N ASP A 74 -14.19 23.31 -7.87
CA ASP A 74 -15.54 23.47 -8.40
C ASP A 74 -15.58 23.80 -9.90
N THR A 75 -14.49 24.35 -10.43
CA THR A 75 -14.35 24.70 -11.86
C THR A 75 -13.91 23.49 -12.69
N VAL A 76 -13.34 22.47 -12.06
CA VAL A 76 -12.84 21.23 -12.70
C VAL A 76 -13.88 20.11 -12.62
N ARG A 77 -14.63 20.07 -11.51
CA ARG A 77 -15.61 19.02 -11.25
C ARG A 77 -16.72 19.07 -12.31
N ARG A 78 -16.84 18.01 -13.10
CA ARG A 78 -18.02 17.74 -13.91
C ARG A 78 -19.00 17.02 -13.00
N ASP A 79 -20.15 17.61 -12.73
CA ASP A 79 -21.18 16.97 -11.92
C ASP A 79 -21.51 15.58 -12.51
N VAL A 80 -21.39 14.55 -11.68
CA VAL A 80 -21.78 13.15 -11.97
C VAL A 80 -22.97 12.78 -11.10
#